data_AF-A0A0B0PDE9-F1
#
_entry.id   AF-A0A0B0PDE9-F1
#
_cell.length_a   1.000
_cell.length_b   1.000
_cell.length_c   1.000
_cell.angle_alpha   90.00
_cell.angle_beta   90.00
_cell.angle_gamma   90.00
#
_symmetry.space_group_name_H-M   'P 1'
#
loop_
_entity.id
_entity.type
_entity.pdbx_description
1 polymer ?
#
loop_
_entity_poly.entity_id
_entity_poly.type
_entity_poly.pdbx_seq_one_letter_code
_entity_poly.pdbx_strand_id
1 'polypeptide(L)'
;MEIGSGRIGSCSKEHQKIYQEWFNFADSDNDGRITGNDAIKFFGISNLSRPDLKQVWATADSKRQGFLGFKEFVFAMQLVSLAQEGHQISHDLLNGDVDFENIKPPVMEGLDTLIMRKKQSSKSISLESNGAHIGPEPTTDRFVVVMSGTDERSVPGNTIAVQADMPFSGLTTFGTAFLSKFECSQMPHPLLEHVTFVDTPGVLSGEKQRTQRAYDFTGVTSWFAAKCDLILLLFDPHKLDVSDEFKRVIYSLRGHDDKIRVVLNKADQVDTQQLMRVYGALMWSLGKVLNTPEVVRVYIGSFNDKPVNEAATGPIGKELFEKEQEDLLSDLKDIPKKACDRRINEFVKRARAAKIHAYIIAHLKKEMPAMIGKAKTQQRLIDNLEGEFGKVQRDHHLPPGDFPNVEHFKEILSGYNFDKFEKLKPKMIQAVDDMLGYDIPELLKTFRNPYD
;
A
#
# COMPACT_ATOMS: atom_id res chain seq x y z
N MET A 1 -57.28 -23.02 -10.54
CA MET A 1 -56.78 -24.20 -9.81
C MET A 1 -55.53 -23.71 -9.08
N GLU A 2 -55.67 -23.38 -7.80
CA GLU A 2 -54.60 -22.82 -6.98
C GLU A 2 -53.59 -23.94 -6.66
N ILE A 3 -52.35 -23.78 -7.11
CA ILE A 3 -51.24 -24.66 -6.72
C ILE A 3 -50.93 -24.32 -5.26
N GLY A 4 -50.94 -25.34 -4.39
CA GLY A 4 -50.81 -25.18 -2.94
C GLY A 4 -49.59 -24.34 -2.55
N SER A 5 -49.84 -23.22 -1.87
CA SER A 5 -48.88 -22.22 -1.38
C SER A 5 -47.84 -22.74 -0.35
N GLY A 6 -47.77 -24.05 -0.10
CA GLY A 6 -47.01 -24.63 1.01
C GLY A 6 -45.61 -25.19 0.69
N ARG A 7 -45.24 -25.37 -0.59
CA ARG A 7 -43.99 -26.05 -0.99
C ARG A 7 -43.05 -25.23 -1.88
N ILE A 8 -43.42 -24.00 -2.24
CA ILE A 8 -42.66 -23.17 -3.18
C ILE A 8 -41.57 -22.41 -2.41
N GLY A 9 -40.30 -22.73 -2.71
CA GLY A 9 -39.13 -22.04 -2.15
C GLY A 9 -38.72 -22.47 -0.73
N SER A 10 -39.20 -23.62 -0.24
CA SER A 10 -38.68 -24.23 1.00
C SER A 10 -37.37 -24.97 0.71
N CYS A 11 -36.31 -24.66 1.48
CA CYS A 11 -35.01 -25.33 1.41
C CYS A 11 -34.38 -25.35 2.82
N SER A 12 -33.34 -26.16 3.03
CA SER A 12 -32.60 -26.22 4.29
C SER A 12 -32.04 -24.84 4.71
N LYS A 13 -31.78 -24.64 6.01
CA LYS A 13 -31.21 -23.38 6.53
C LYS A 13 -29.84 -23.07 5.92
N GLU A 14 -29.08 -24.10 5.60
CA GLU A 14 -27.78 -24.01 4.94
C GLU A 14 -27.94 -23.53 3.50
N HIS A 15 -28.85 -24.12 2.72
CA HIS A 15 -29.12 -23.70 1.34
C HIS A 15 -29.73 -22.30 1.27
N GLN A 16 -30.56 -21.94 2.25
CA GLN A 16 -31.15 -20.60 2.33
C GLN A 16 -30.09 -19.51 2.44
N LYS A 17 -28.99 -19.74 3.17
CA LYS A 17 -27.86 -18.78 3.25
C LYS A 17 -27.16 -18.61 1.90
N ILE A 18 -26.93 -19.71 1.20
CA ILE A 18 -26.29 -19.71 -0.12
C ILE A 18 -27.17 -18.92 -1.12
N TYR A 19 -28.46 -19.25 -1.17
CA TYR A 19 -29.39 -18.54 -2.06
C TYR A 19 -29.56 -17.08 -1.71
N GLN A 20 -29.45 -16.69 -0.43
CA GLN A 20 -29.50 -15.28 -0.04
C GLN A 20 -28.28 -14.51 -0.58
N GLU A 21 -27.09 -15.10 -0.51
CA GLU A 21 -25.89 -14.48 -1.08
C GLU A 21 -25.99 -14.34 -2.60
N TRP A 22 -26.51 -15.36 -3.27
CA TRP A 22 -26.74 -15.34 -4.71
C TRP A 22 -27.82 -14.35 -5.13
N PHE A 23 -28.89 -14.24 -4.36
CA PHE A 23 -29.96 -13.27 -4.57
C PHE A 23 -29.41 -11.83 -4.51
N ASN A 24 -28.63 -11.52 -3.48
CA ASN A 24 -27.98 -10.20 -3.32
C ASN A 24 -26.92 -9.93 -4.42
N PHE A 25 -26.34 -10.98 -5.00
CA PHE A 25 -25.44 -10.84 -6.13
C PHE A 25 -26.21 -10.49 -7.41
N ALA A 26 -27.31 -11.21 -7.67
CA ALA A 26 -28.17 -11.06 -8.85
C ALA A 26 -28.99 -9.76 -8.85
N ASP A 27 -29.43 -9.32 -7.66
CA ASP A 27 -30.05 -8.02 -7.42
C ASP A 27 -28.98 -6.93 -7.55
N SER A 28 -28.94 -6.28 -8.72
CA SER A 28 -27.87 -5.35 -9.07
C SER A 28 -28.06 -3.95 -8.49
N ASP A 29 -29.30 -3.56 -8.16
CA ASP A 29 -29.68 -2.26 -7.60
C ASP A 29 -30.15 -2.34 -6.13
N ASN A 30 -30.18 -3.53 -5.53
CA ASN A 30 -30.60 -3.80 -4.14
C ASN A 30 -32.06 -3.37 -3.86
N ASP A 31 -32.93 -3.45 -4.86
CA ASP A 31 -34.35 -3.12 -4.69
C ASP A 31 -35.18 -4.30 -4.14
N GLY A 32 -34.53 -5.46 -3.95
CA GLY A 32 -35.13 -6.70 -3.50
C GLY A 32 -35.85 -7.47 -4.59
N ARG A 33 -35.57 -7.20 -5.88
CA ARG A 33 -36.25 -7.79 -7.04
C ARG A 33 -35.24 -8.17 -8.12
N ILE A 34 -35.36 -9.40 -8.61
CA ILE A 34 -34.59 -9.84 -9.79
C ILE A 34 -35.46 -9.66 -11.02
N THR A 35 -35.11 -8.70 -11.87
CA THR A 35 -35.83 -8.46 -13.13
C THR A 35 -35.49 -9.52 -14.17
N GLY A 36 -36.26 -9.58 -15.26
CA GLY A 36 -35.93 -10.48 -16.37
C GLY A 36 -34.54 -10.25 -16.96
N ASN A 37 -34.04 -9.00 -16.94
CA ASN A 37 -32.69 -8.68 -17.39
C ASN A 37 -31.61 -9.20 -16.44
N ASP A 38 -31.86 -9.12 -15.12
CA ASP A 38 -30.95 -9.66 -14.11
C ASP A 38 -30.91 -11.19 -14.17
N ALA A 39 -32.09 -11.81 -14.32
CA ALA A 39 -32.22 -13.25 -14.46
C ALA A 39 -31.51 -13.81 -15.70
N ILE A 40 -31.57 -13.13 -16.85
CA ILE A 40 -30.84 -13.56 -18.07
C ILE A 40 -29.33 -13.62 -17.80
N LYS A 41 -28.78 -12.60 -17.13
CA LYS A 41 -27.35 -12.53 -16.81
C LYS A 41 -26.97 -13.59 -15.77
N PHE A 42 -27.76 -13.70 -14.70
CA PHE A 42 -27.44 -14.58 -13.59
C PHE A 42 -27.68 -16.06 -13.92
N PHE A 43 -28.83 -16.42 -14.50
CA PHE A 43 -29.13 -17.81 -14.86
C PHE A 43 -28.24 -18.33 -15.98
N GLY A 44 -27.70 -17.45 -16.84
CA GLY A 44 -26.72 -17.83 -17.87
C GLY A 44 -25.47 -18.51 -17.31
N ILE A 45 -25.13 -18.27 -16.03
CA ILE A 45 -23.98 -18.87 -15.32
C ILE A 45 -24.19 -20.38 -15.07
N SER A 46 -25.42 -20.89 -15.19
CA SER A 46 -25.76 -22.31 -14.99
C SER A 46 -25.43 -23.21 -16.20
N ASN A 47 -24.95 -22.64 -17.32
CA ASN A 47 -24.71 -23.35 -18.60
C ASN A 47 -25.93 -24.07 -19.21
N LEU A 48 -27.14 -23.81 -18.72
CA LEU A 48 -28.37 -24.32 -19.34
C LEU A 48 -28.66 -23.64 -20.69
N SER A 49 -29.41 -24.34 -21.54
CA SER A 49 -29.79 -23.80 -22.85
C SER A 49 -30.76 -22.62 -22.70
N ARG A 50 -30.75 -21.69 -23.66
CA ARG A 50 -31.69 -20.54 -23.65
C ARG A 50 -33.18 -20.95 -23.56
N PRO A 51 -33.65 -22.02 -24.25
CA PRO A 51 -34.99 -22.56 -24.05
C PRO A 51 -35.28 -22.96 -22.61
N ASP A 52 -34.36 -23.66 -21.95
CA ASP A 52 -34.55 -24.13 -20.57
C ASP A 52 -34.59 -22.95 -19.60
N LEU A 53 -33.71 -21.96 -19.76
CA LEU A 53 -33.71 -20.74 -18.94
C LEU A 53 -35.02 -19.95 -19.07
N LYS A 54 -35.59 -19.88 -20.27
CA LYS A 54 -36.89 -19.25 -20.51
C LYS A 54 -38.02 -20.01 -19.79
N GLN A 55 -37.93 -21.33 -19.76
CA GLN A 55 -38.88 -22.20 -19.06
C GLN A 55 -38.75 -22.06 -17.53
N VAL A 56 -37.53 -22.00 -16.99
CA VAL A 56 -37.26 -21.70 -15.57
C VAL A 56 -37.91 -20.38 -15.18
N TRP A 57 -37.65 -19.31 -15.95
CA TRP A 57 -38.23 -18.00 -15.70
C TRP A 57 -39.77 -18.01 -15.72
N ALA A 58 -40.37 -18.60 -16.76
CA ALA A 58 -41.83 -18.65 -16.90
C ALA A 58 -42.50 -19.45 -15.77
N THR A 59 -41.81 -20.46 -15.23
CA THR A 59 -42.30 -21.28 -14.13
C THR A 59 -42.13 -20.58 -12.78
N ALA A 60 -41.01 -19.88 -12.58
CA ALA A 60 -40.74 -19.12 -11.36
C ALA A 60 -41.61 -17.85 -11.25
N ASP A 61 -41.81 -17.11 -12.35
CA ASP A 61 -42.73 -15.98 -12.45
C ASP A 61 -44.16 -16.44 -12.81
N SER A 62 -44.69 -17.39 -12.04
CA SER A 62 -46.04 -17.95 -12.23
C SER A 62 -47.14 -16.88 -12.16
N LYS A 63 -46.90 -15.78 -11.44
CA LYS A 63 -47.81 -14.64 -11.29
C LYS A 63 -47.67 -13.59 -12.41
N ARG A 64 -46.71 -13.74 -13.32
CA ARG A 64 -46.40 -12.81 -14.41
C ARG A 64 -46.18 -11.37 -13.91
N GLN A 65 -45.53 -11.23 -12.77
CA GLN A 65 -45.26 -9.94 -12.14
C GLN A 65 -44.03 -9.24 -12.77
N GLY A 66 -43.24 -9.95 -13.57
CA GLY A 66 -42.09 -9.40 -14.30
C GLY A 66 -40.80 -9.32 -13.47
N PHE A 67 -40.83 -9.79 -12.23
CA PHE A 67 -39.68 -9.87 -11.33
C PHE A 67 -39.79 -11.09 -10.40
N LEU A 68 -38.67 -11.55 -9.85
CA LEU A 68 -38.61 -12.60 -8.83
C LEU A 68 -38.22 -11.99 -7.49
N GLY A 69 -39.05 -12.22 -6.47
CA GLY A 69 -38.65 -12.02 -5.08
C GLY A 69 -37.79 -13.18 -4.60
N PHE A 70 -37.33 -13.12 -3.34
CA PHE A 70 -36.42 -14.13 -2.80
C PHE A 70 -36.98 -15.57 -2.87
N LYS A 71 -38.28 -15.76 -2.57
CA LYS A 71 -38.91 -17.10 -2.60
C LYS A 71 -39.01 -17.65 -4.02
N GLU A 72 -39.41 -16.80 -4.97
CA GLU A 72 -39.49 -17.14 -6.38
C GLU A 72 -38.10 -17.41 -6.98
N PHE A 73 -37.06 -16.71 -6.49
CA PHE A 73 -35.67 -16.97 -6.87
C PHE A 73 -35.14 -18.30 -6.35
N VAL A 74 -35.39 -18.65 -5.07
CA VAL A 74 -35.04 -19.98 -4.53
C VAL A 74 -35.68 -21.09 -5.36
N PHE A 75 -36.96 -20.91 -5.70
CA PHE A 75 -37.67 -21.85 -6.56
C PHE A 75 -37.04 -21.93 -7.97
N ALA A 76 -36.64 -20.80 -8.56
CA ALA A 76 -35.90 -20.79 -9.82
C ALA A 76 -34.58 -21.58 -9.73
N MET A 77 -33.82 -21.45 -8.63
CA MET A 77 -32.58 -22.20 -8.42
C MET A 77 -32.80 -23.71 -8.29
N GLN A 78 -33.89 -24.12 -7.64
CA GLN A 78 -34.28 -25.53 -7.57
C GLN A 78 -34.61 -26.09 -8.96
N LEU A 79 -35.32 -25.32 -9.80
CA LEU A 79 -35.62 -25.71 -11.18
C LEU A 79 -34.36 -25.81 -12.05
N VAL A 80 -33.40 -24.91 -11.87
CA VAL A 80 -32.09 -24.97 -12.54
C VAL A 80 -31.35 -26.26 -12.17
N SER A 81 -31.35 -26.63 -10.89
CA SER A 81 -30.71 -27.86 -10.41
C SER A 81 -31.33 -29.11 -11.05
N LEU A 82 -32.66 -29.20 -11.07
CA LEU A 82 -33.38 -30.30 -11.71
C LEU A 82 -33.08 -30.39 -13.22
N ALA A 83 -32.99 -29.26 -13.90
CA ALA A 83 -32.65 -29.21 -15.33
C ALA A 83 -31.20 -29.63 -15.61
N GLN A 84 -30.26 -29.26 -14.74
CA GLN A 84 -28.87 -29.73 -14.82
C GLN A 84 -28.75 -31.24 -14.61
N GLU A 85 -29.63 -31.85 -13.80
CA GLU A 85 -29.74 -33.29 -13.63
C GLU A 85 -30.45 -34.00 -14.81
N GLY A 86 -30.91 -33.27 -15.82
CA GLY A 86 -31.52 -33.80 -17.04
C GLY A 86 -33.05 -33.97 -16.98
N HIS A 87 -33.73 -33.45 -15.96
CA HIS A 87 -35.18 -33.47 -15.88
C HIS A 87 -35.80 -32.39 -16.78
N GLN A 88 -36.84 -32.75 -17.54
CA GLN A 88 -37.57 -31.78 -18.37
C GLN A 88 -38.46 -30.89 -17.51
N ILE A 89 -38.21 -29.58 -17.49
CA ILE A 89 -38.99 -28.60 -16.72
C ILE A 89 -40.44 -28.54 -17.25
N SER A 90 -41.33 -29.39 -16.73
CA SER A 90 -42.76 -29.44 -17.04
C SER A 90 -43.60 -29.21 -15.79
N HIS A 91 -44.85 -28.74 -15.97
CA HIS A 91 -45.79 -28.57 -14.87
C HIS A 91 -46.12 -29.90 -14.16
N ASP A 92 -45.87 -31.05 -14.79
CA ASP A 92 -46.13 -32.37 -14.22
C ASP A 92 -45.08 -32.79 -13.18
N LEU A 93 -43.83 -32.28 -13.27
CA LEU A 93 -42.79 -32.51 -12.25
C LEU A 93 -43.14 -31.89 -10.89
N LEU A 94 -43.93 -30.82 -10.88
CA LEU A 94 -44.33 -30.12 -9.65
C LEU A 94 -45.35 -30.91 -8.81
N ASN A 95 -45.96 -31.95 -9.40
CA ASN A 95 -46.95 -32.82 -8.76
C ASN A 95 -46.37 -34.19 -8.33
N GLY A 96 -45.08 -34.45 -8.58
CA GLY A 96 -44.39 -35.68 -8.18
C GLY A 96 -43.74 -35.61 -6.78
N ASP A 97 -43.31 -36.76 -6.27
CA ASP A 97 -42.55 -36.93 -5.01
C ASP A 97 -41.11 -36.39 -5.09
N VAL A 98 -40.92 -35.15 -5.57
CA VAL A 98 -39.62 -34.48 -5.55
C VAL A 98 -39.42 -33.83 -4.18
N ASP A 99 -38.38 -34.24 -3.46
CA ASP A 99 -38.01 -33.66 -2.17
C ASP A 99 -37.27 -32.32 -2.38
N PHE A 100 -38.03 -31.25 -2.54
CA PHE A 100 -37.50 -29.89 -2.73
C PHE A 100 -36.67 -29.37 -1.56
N GLU A 101 -36.79 -29.93 -0.35
CA GLU A 101 -36.03 -29.46 0.81
C GLU A 101 -34.55 -29.86 0.75
N ASN A 102 -34.23 -30.97 0.07
CA ASN A 102 -32.90 -31.57 0.02
C ASN A 102 -32.24 -31.55 -1.36
N ILE A 103 -32.78 -30.79 -2.32
CA ILE A 103 -32.14 -30.58 -3.62
C ILE A 103 -30.81 -29.85 -3.42
N LYS A 104 -29.74 -30.38 -4.03
CA LYS A 104 -28.43 -29.74 -4.02
C LYS A 104 -28.47 -28.43 -4.81
N PRO A 105 -27.79 -27.36 -4.36
CA PRO A 105 -27.70 -26.13 -5.14
C PRO A 105 -27.14 -26.40 -6.54
N PRO A 106 -27.65 -25.69 -7.57
CA PRO A 106 -27.17 -25.87 -8.94
C PRO A 106 -25.70 -25.46 -9.07
N VAL A 107 -25.01 -26.02 -10.06
CA VAL A 107 -23.64 -25.63 -10.39
C VAL A 107 -23.68 -24.30 -11.15
N MET A 108 -23.06 -23.27 -10.58
CA MET A 108 -22.97 -21.93 -11.15
C MET A 108 -21.50 -21.61 -11.46
N GLU A 109 -21.06 -21.85 -12.70
CA GLU A 109 -19.63 -21.82 -13.06
C GLU A 109 -19.01 -20.43 -12.86
N GLY A 110 -18.00 -20.34 -11.99
CA GLY A 110 -17.31 -19.07 -11.71
C GLY A 110 -18.11 -18.07 -10.85
N LEU A 111 -19.26 -18.46 -10.28
CA LEU A 111 -20.04 -17.56 -9.43
C LEU A 111 -19.27 -17.16 -8.15
N ASP A 112 -18.52 -18.08 -7.54
CA ASP A 112 -17.73 -17.80 -6.34
C ASP A 112 -16.67 -16.72 -6.58
N THR A 113 -15.96 -16.80 -7.72
CA THR A 113 -14.96 -15.79 -8.10
C THR A 113 -15.60 -14.44 -8.42
N LEU A 114 -16.80 -14.42 -9.01
CA LEU A 114 -17.56 -13.19 -9.27
C LEU A 114 -18.08 -12.53 -7.97
N ILE A 115 -18.58 -13.32 -7.01
CA ILE A 115 -19.01 -12.82 -5.70
C ILE A 115 -17.82 -12.26 -4.92
N MET A 116 -16.67 -12.95 -4.93
CA MET A 116 -15.44 -12.45 -4.30
C MET A 116 -14.98 -11.12 -4.92
N ARG A 117 -15.05 -10.98 -6.25
CA ARG A 117 -14.75 -9.72 -6.96
C ARG A 117 -15.72 -8.59 -6.60
N LYS A 118 -17.03 -8.85 -6.55
CA LYS A 118 -18.05 -7.84 -6.16
C LYS A 118 -17.80 -7.34 -4.73
N LYS A 119 -17.46 -8.25 -3.79
CA LYS A 119 -17.09 -7.90 -2.41
C LYS A 119 -15.81 -7.08 -2.30
N GLN A 120 -14.81 -7.34 -3.14
CA GLN A 120 -13.58 -6.55 -3.21
C GLN A 120 -13.84 -5.15 -3.80
N SER A 121 -14.64 -5.05 -4.85
CA SER A 121 -15.02 -3.76 -5.46
C SER A 121 -15.87 -2.88 -4.53
N SER A 122 -16.75 -3.45 -3.71
CA SER A 122 -17.47 -2.68 -2.69
C SER A 122 -16.55 -2.16 -1.57
N LYS A 123 -15.44 -2.86 -1.29
CA LYS A 123 -14.42 -2.41 -0.34
C LYS A 123 -13.53 -1.31 -0.93
N SER A 124 -13.20 -1.34 -2.22
CA SER A 124 -12.44 -0.25 -2.84
C SER A 124 -13.23 1.05 -2.90
N ILE A 125 -14.56 0.98 -3.06
CA ILE A 125 -15.46 2.15 -2.99
C ILE A 125 -15.48 2.77 -1.58
N SER A 126 -15.35 1.98 -0.49
CA SER A 126 -15.26 2.57 0.87
C SER A 126 -13.93 3.28 1.11
N LEU A 127 -12.83 2.78 0.53
CA LEU A 127 -11.53 3.49 0.51
C LEU A 127 -11.58 4.83 -0.24
N GLU A 128 -12.33 4.90 -1.36
CA GLU A 128 -12.54 6.15 -2.10
C GLU A 128 -13.30 7.20 -1.28
N SER A 129 -14.26 6.76 -0.45
CA SER A 129 -15.03 7.65 0.44
C SER A 129 -14.26 8.11 1.68
N ASN A 130 -13.16 7.44 2.04
CA ASN A 130 -12.37 7.68 3.25
C ASN A 130 -11.04 8.43 2.98
N GLY A 131 -11.00 9.28 1.94
CA GLY A 131 -9.94 10.27 1.71
C GLY A 131 -9.05 10.05 0.47
N ALA A 132 -9.13 8.90 -0.20
CA ALA A 132 -8.35 8.60 -1.41
C ALA A 132 -9.17 8.85 -2.69
N HIS A 133 -9.02 10.03 -3.31
CA HIS A 133 -9.74 10.34 -4.55
C HIS A 133 -9.00 9.82 -5.79
N ILE A 134 -9.62 8.93 -6.55
CA ILE A 134 -9.10 8.43 -7.84
C ILE A 134 -9.59 9.34 -8.98
N GLY A 135 -8.67 9.93 -9.74
CA GLY A 135 -9.02 10.72 -10.93
C GLY A 135 -7.85 10.94 -11.90
N PRO A 136 -8.13 11.45 -13.12
CA PRO A 136 -7.13 11.67 -14.17
C PRO A 136 -6.25 12.91 -13.95
N GLU A 137 -6.66 13.83 -13.08
CA GLU A 137 -5.91 15.00 -12.60
C GLU A 137 -5.26 14.68 -11.25
N PRO A 138 -4.28 15.45 -10.72
CA PRO A 138 -3.75 15.23 -9.38
C PRO A 138 -4.86 15.42 -8.33
N THR A 139 -5.62 14.36 -8.08
CA THR A 139 -6.79 14.34 -7.20
C THR A 139 -6.42 14.23 -5.73
N THR A 140 -5.24 13.69 -5.42
CA THR A 140 -4.71 13.61 -4.06
C THR A 140 -3.68 14.71 -3.84
N ASP A 141 -4.06 15.75 -3.08
CA ASP A 141 -3.17 16.83 -2.64
C ASP A 141 -2.69 16.65 -1.18
N ARG A 142 -2.99 15.49 -0.58
CA ARG A 142 -2.75 15.14 0.82
C ARG A 142 -1.84 13.94 0.99
N PHE A 143 -1.11 13.91 2.10
CA PHE A 143 -0.55 12.67 2.62
C PHE A 143 -1.65 11.95 3.37
N VAL A 144 -1.95 10.71 2.99
CA VAL A 144 -2.97 9.87 3.62
C VAL A 144 -2.30 8.63 4.18
N VAL A 145 -2.34 8.48 5.50
CA VAL A 145 -1.90 7.25 6.15
C VAL A 145 -3.11 6.33 6.27
N VAL A 146 -3.04 5.16 5.67
CA VAL A 146 -4.07 4.12 5.77
C VAL A 146 -3.61 3.07 6.76
N MET A 147 -4.27 2.98 7.91
CA MET A 147 -3.88 2.08 9.01
C MET A 147 -5.06 1.37 9.66
N SER A 148 -4.77 0.38 10.50
CA SER A 148 -5.82 -0.34 11.24
C SER A 148 -6.51 0.58 12.25
N GLY A 149 -7.82 0.40 12.39
CA GLY A 149 -8.65 1.04 13.40
C GLY A 149 -9.88 0.19 13.71
N THR A 150 -10.56 0.52 14.80
CA THR A 150 -11.78 -0.20 15.23
C THR A 150 -12.94 0.00 14.26
N ASP A 151 -13.01 1.17 13.65
CA ASP A 151 -14.10 1.59 12.76
C ASP A 151 -13.52 2.38 11.58
N GLU A 152 -14.26 2.43 10.48
CA GLU A 152 -13.93 3.30 9.35
C GLU A 152 -14.04 4.78 9.75
N ARG A 153 -12.93 5.51 9.69
CA ARG A 153 -12.88 6.95 10.00
C ARG A 153 -11.70 7.64 9.34
N SER A 154 -11.89 8.92 9.02
CA SER A 154 -10.80 9.81 8.65
C SER A 154 -10.50 10.79 9.79
N VAL A 155 -9.23 10.87 10.19
CA VAL A 155 -8.72 11.71 11.28
C VAL A 155 -7.81 12.80 10.69
N PRO A 156 -8.13 14.09 10.90
CA PRO A 156 -7.30 15.19 10.40
C PRO A 156 -5.89 15.21 10.98
N GLY A 157 -4.91 15.66 10.17
CA GLY A 157 -3.50 15.71 10.51
C GLY A 157 -3.17 16.46 11.80
N ASN A 158 -3.83 17.61 12.04
CA ASN A 158 -3.66 18.39 13.28
C ASN A 158 -4.02 17.58 14.55
N THR A 159 -4.96 16.64 14.43
CA THR A 159 -5.44 15.82 15.55
C THR A 159 -4.55 14.59 15.73
N ILE A 160 -4.24 13.87 14.64
CA ILE A 160 -3.45 12.64 14.73
C ILE A 160 -1.99 12.93 15.12
N ALA A 161 -1.44 14.09 14.76
CA ALA A 161 -0.07 14.47 15.11
C ALA A 161 0.13 14.84 16.59
N VAL A 162 -0.93 14.94 17.40
CA VAL A 162 -0.80 15.20 18.85
C VAL A 162 -1.16 13.99 19.71
N GLN A 163 -1.63 12.90 19.09
CA GLN A 163 -1.92 11.65 19.79
C GLN A 163 -0.62 10.96 20.24
N ALA A 164 -0.51 10.70 21.55
CA ALA A 164 0.72 10.16 22.15
C ALA A 164 0.96 8.69 21.80
N ASP A 165 -0.10 7.94 21.49
CA ASP A 165 -0.11 6.56 21.05
C ASP A 165 0.13 6.40 19.54
N MET A 166 0.25 7.51 18.79
CA MET A 166 0.47 7.51 17.36
C MET A 166 1.90 7.92 16.97
N PRO A 167 2.49 7.32 15.91
CA PRO A 167 3.88 7.59 15.52
C PRO A 167 4.08 8.92 14.75
N PHE A 168 3.07 9.81 14.73
CA PHE A 168 3.03 10.99 13.87
C PHE A 168 3.40 12.30 14.58
N SER A 169 3.74 12.26 15.87
CA SER A 169 4.08 13.47 16.64
C SER A 169 5.24 14.28 16.08
N GLY A 170 6.20 13.62 15.43
CA GLY A 170 7.31 14.29 14.75
C GLY A 170 6.89 15.12 13.53
N LEU A 171 5.67 14.95 13.00
CA LEU A 171 5.20 15.72 11.84
C LEU A 171 4.77 17.15 12.21
N THR A 172 4.60 17.46 13.51
CA THR A 172 4.25 18.82 13.95
C THR A 172 5.30 19.86 13.57
N THR A 173 6.56 19.44 13.37
CA THR A 173 7.66 20.32 12.97
C THR A 173 7.47 20.94 11.58
N PHE A 174 6.64 20.33 10.72
CA PHE A 174 6.30 20.88 9.40
C PHE A 174 5.17 21.92 9.46
N GLY A 175 4.60 22.15 10.64
CA GLY A 175 3.64 23.21 10.91
C GLY A 175 2.23 22.97 10.34
N THR A 176 1.33 23.90 10.64
CA THR A 176 -0.10 23.81 10.32
C THR A 176 -0.37 23.71 8.82
N ALA A 177 0.45 24.34 7.98
CA ALA A 177 0.31 24.27 6.53
C ALA A 177 0.38 22.82 6.02
N PHE A 178 1.37 22.05 6.48
CA PHE A 178 1.47 20.62 6.19
C PHE A 178 0.36 19.81 6.85
N LEU A 179 0.10 20.02 8.15
CA LEU A 179 -0.88 19.23 8.90
C LEU A 179 -2.31 19.37 8.34
N SER A 180 -2.63 20.47 7.66
CA SER A 180 -3.89 20.64 6.93
C SER A 180 -4.02 19.76 5.68
N LYS A 181 -2.88 19.28 5.15
CA LYS A 181 -2.72 18.37 4.01
C LYS A 181 -2.24 16.98 4.44
N PHE A 182 -2.42 16.65 5.71
CA PHE A 182 -2.13 15.34 6.28
C PHE A 182 -3.41 14.74 6.85
N GLU A 183 -3.60 13.45 6.64
CA GLU A 183 -4.81 12.73 7.05
C GLU A 183 -4.46 11.29 7.43
N CYS A 184 -5.18 10.75 8.40
CA CYS A 184 -5.09 9.35 8.80
C CYS A 184 -6.44 8.68 8.57
N SER A 185 -6.51 7.78 7.60
CA SER A 185 -7.65 6.95 7.28
C SER A 185 -7.52 5.61 8.01
N GLN A 186 -8.45 5.34 8.92
CA GLN A 186 -8.45 4.14 9.75
C GLN A 186 -9.62 3.25 9.35
N MET A 187 -9.38 1.94 9.28
CA MET A 187 -10.44 0.96 9.05
C MET A 187 -10.09 -0.44 9.58
N PRO A 188 -11.08 -1.25 9.96
CA PRO A 188 -10.85 -2.64 10.36
C PRO A 188 -10.55 -3.49 9.12
N HIS A 189 -9.29 -3.87 8.93
CA HIS A 189 -8.88 -4.73 7.83
C HIS A 189 -7.71 -5.65 8.23
N PRO A 190 -7.77 -6.98 7.99
CA PRO A 190 -6.72 -7.91 8.40
C PRO A 190 -5.33 -7.55 7.88
N LEU A 191 -5.24 -7.04 6.64
CA LEU A 191 -3.95 -6.56 6.10
C LEU A 191 -3.39 -5.39 6.92
N LEU A 192 -4.25 -4.46 7.36
CA LEU A 192 -3.81 -3.25 8.05
C LEU A 192 -3.37 -3.52 9.50
N GLU A 193 -3.70 -4.69 10.06
CA GLU A 193 -3.14 -5.16 11.33
C GLU A 193 -1.64 -5.45 11.24
N HIS A 194 -1.13 -5.71 10.03
CA HIS A 194 0.25 -6.07 9.78
C HIS A 194 1.05 -4.97 9.08
N VAL A 195 0.40 -4.14 8.26
CA VAL A 195 1.07 -3.09 7.48
C VAL A 195 0.28 -1.80 7.50
N THR A 196 0.97 -0.67 7.43
CA THR A 196 0.37 0.66 7.26
C THR A 196 0.84 1.23 5.93
N PHE A 197 -0.08 1.77 5.14
CA PHE A 197 0.23 2.41 3.88
C PHE A 197 0.31 3.93 4.07
N VAL A 198 1.26 4.55 3.38
CA VAL A 198 1.36 6.01 3.30
C VAL A 198 1.19 6.36 1.83
N ASP A 199 0.01 6.86 1.49
CA ASP A 199 -0.22 7.46 0.18
C ASP A 199 0.25 8.91 0.20
N THR A 200 0.94 9.31 -0.86
CA THR A 200 1.58 10.62 -0.95
C THR A 200 0.97 11.41 -2.09
N PRO A 201 0.89 12.76 -2.00
CA PRO A 201 0.49 13.58 -3.11
C PRO A 201 1.35 13.30 -4.35
N GLY A 202 0.73 13.25 -5.53
CA GLY A 202 1.45 13.06 -6.79
C GLY A 202 2.58 14.06 -6.95
N VAL A 203 3.76 13.59 -7.39
CA VAL A 203 4.89 14.47 -7.66
C VAL A 203 4.58 15.29 -8.92
N LEU A 204 4.62 16.61 -8.79
CA LEU A 204 4.18 17.50 -9.84
C LEU A 204 5.27 17.62 -10.92
N SER A 205 4.84 17.75 -12.18
CA SER A 205 5.73 18.00 -13.32
C SER A 205 5.79 19.51 -13.57
N GLY A 206 6.93 20.13 -13.27
CA GLY A 206 7.22 21.51 -13.66
C GLY A 206 7.17 22.55 -12.53
N GLU A 207 7.87 23.65 -12.75
CA GLU A 207 8.23 24.63 -11.71
C GLU A 207 7.05 25.46 -11.18
N LYS A 208 6.01 25.69 -12.01
CA LYS A 208 4.82 26.48 -11.66
C LYS A 208 3.85 25.79 -10.69
N GLN A 209 3.87 24.46 -10.64
CA GLN A 209 3.05 23.68 -9.72
C GLN A 209 3.72 23.53 -8.35
N ARG A 210 5.07 23.61 -8.28
CA ARG A 210 5.83 23.57 -7.03
C ARG A 210 5.52 24.72 -6.07
N THR A 211 5.37 25.94 -6.61
CA THR A 211 5.10 27.14 -5.80
C THR A 211 3.73 27.11 -5.11
N GLN A 212 2.89 26.09 -5.40
CA GLN A 212 1.60 25.91 -4.76
C GLN A 212 1.68 25.17 -3.41
N ARG A 213 2.78 24.45 -3.12
CA ARG A 213 2.92 23.74 -1.83
C ARG A 213 3.38 24.72 -0.75
N ALA A 214 2.54 24.93 0.25
CA ALA A 214 2.84 25.77 1.40
C ALA A 214 3.71 25.07 2.47
N TYR A 215 4.31 23.92 2.15
CA TYR A 215 5.10 23.10 3.06
C TYR A 215 6.28 22.42 2.34
N ASP A 216 7.29 22.01 3.10
CA ASP A 216 8.46 21.28 2.59
C ASP A 216 8.12 19.81 2.28
N PHE A 217 7.71 19.55 1.03
CA PHE A 217 7.37 18.22 0.56
C PHE A 217 8.53 17.22 0.66
N THR A 218 9.75 17.65 0.32
CA THR A 218 10.94 16.81 0.36
C THR A 218 11.32 16.44 1.79
N GLY A 219 11.23 17.38 2.73
CA GLY A 219 11.46 17.12 4.15
C GLY A 219 10.45 16.14 4.73
N VAL A 220 9.16 16.30 4.40
CA VAL A 220 8.10 15.35 4.82
C VAL A 220 8.35 13.97 4.24
N THR A 221 8.69 13.88 2.95
CA THR A 221 8.96 12.59 2.28
C THR A 221 10.17 11.90 2.90
N SER A 222 11.24 12.63 3.18
CA SER A 222 12.42 12.13 3.89
C SER A 222 12.08 11.66 5.32
N TRP A 223 11.19 12.37 6.03
CA TRP A 223 10.73 11.97 7.35
C TRP A 223 10.01 10.62 7.36
N PHE A 224 9.17 10.36 6.35
CA PHE A 224 8.50 9.06 6.15
C PHE A 224 9.50 8.00 5.69
N ALA A 225 10.41 8.32 4.77
CA ALA A 225 11.45 7.40 4.29
C ALA A 225 12.30 6.84 5.44
N ALA A 226 12.63 7.68 6.42
CA ALA A 226 13.37 7.28 7.61
C ALA A 226 12.61 6.27 8.50
N LYS A 227 11.28 6.20 8.42
CA LYS A 227 10.43 5.35 9.29
C LYS A 227 9.78 4.17 8.58
N CYS A 228 9.62 4.24 7.26
CA CYS A 228 9.03 3.17 6.49
C CYS A 228 9.97 1.98 6.32
N ASP A 229 9.38 0.83 6.07
CA ASP A 229 10.09 -0.40 5.75
C ASP A 229 10.42 -0.48 4.25
N LEU A 230 9.51 -0.03 3.39
CA LEU A 230 9.63 -0.11 1.94
C LEU A 230 9.10 1.19 1.29
N ILE A 231 9.71 1.60 0.18
CA ILE A 231 9.34 2.77 -0.62
C ILE A 231 9.02 2.32 -2.05
N LEU A 232 7.79 2.57 -2.51
CA LEU A 232 7.40 2.30 -3.89
C LEU A 232 7.52 3.58 -4.73
N LEU A 233 8.34 3.53 -5.78
CA LEU A 233 8.40 4.56 -6.82
C LEU A 233 7.58 4.10 -8.03
N LEU A 234 6.43 4.72 -8.24
CA LEU A 234 5.51 4.36 -9.32
C LEU A 234 5.78 5.18 -10.58
N PHE A 235 5.85 4.51 -11.73
CA PHE A 235 6.01 5.11 -13.04
C PHE A 235 4.93 4.60 -14.00
N ASP A 236 4.53 5.45 -14.94
CA ASP A 236 3.58 5.13 -16.00
C ASP A 236 4.31 5.19 -17.37
N PRO A 237 4.31 4.12 -18.18
CA PRO A 237 4.97 4.07 -19.48
C PRO A 237 4.54 5.17 -20.46
N HIS A 238 3.31 5.66 -20.38
CA HIS A 238 2.81 6.71 -21.27
C HIS A 238 3.34 8.09 -20.90
N LYS A 239 3.63 8.31 -19.61
CA LYS A 239 4.03 9.60 -19.05
C LYS A 239 5.35 9.47 -18.31
N LEU A 240 6.28 8.70 -18.85
CA LEU A 240 7.58 8.51 -18.25
C LEU A 240 8.34 9.84 -18.24
N ASP A 241 8.28 10.54 -17.11
CA ASP A 241 9.00 11.79 -16.87
C ASP A 241 9.66 11.76 -15.49
N VAL A 242 10.99 11.77 -15.47
CA VAL A 242 11.77 11.96 -14.24
C VAL A 242 11.99 13.46 -14.08
N SER A 243 10.93 14.15 -13.67
CA SER A 243 10.93 15.60 -13.47
C SER A 243 11.98 16.01 -12.44
N ASP A 244 12.39 17.29 -12.44
CA ASP A 244 13.34 17.77 -11.43
C ASP A 244 12.80 17.64 -10.00
N GLU A 245 11.47 17.58 -9.79
CA GLU A 245 10.89 17.45 -8.45
C GLU A 245 11.04 16.01 -8.00
N PHE A 246 10.76 15.08 -8.92
CA PHE A 246 10.99 13.67 -8.71
C PHE A 246 12.47 13.38 -8.39
N LYS A 247 13.41 14.02 -9.10
CA LYS A 247 14.85 13.91 -8.77
C LYS A 247 15.18 14.40 -7.36
N ARG A 248 14.58 15.52 -6.92
CA ARG A 248 14.77 16.03 -5.55
C ARG A 248 14.18 15.10 -4.50
N VAL A 249 13.02 14.51 -4.79
CA VAL A 249 12.42 13.48 -3.94
C VAL A 249 13.37 12.28 -3.83
N ILE A 250 13.82 11.70 -4.95
CA ILE A 250 14.80 10.59 -4.92
C ILE A 250 16.06 10.98 -4.15
N TYR A 251 16.57 12.21 -4.34
CA TYR A 251 17.73 12.70 -3.59
C TYR A 251 17.47 12.73 -2.08
N SER A 252 16.26 13.11 -1.65
CA SER A 252 15.86 13.10 -0.24
C SER A 252 15.72 11.69 0.38
N LEU A 253 15.72 10.65 -0.47
CA LEU A 253 15.70 9.23 -0.08
C LEU A 253 17.11 8.61 0.03
N ARG A 254 18.18 9.37 -0.22
CA ARG A 254 19.55 8.85 -0.12
C ARG A 254 19.85 8.26 1.26
N GLY A 255 20.50 7.09 1.29
CA GLY A 255 20.74 6.34 2.53
C GLY A 255 19.58 5.41 2.90
N HIS A 256 18.52 5.41 2.09
CA HIS A 256 17.37 4.50 2.16
C HIS A 256 17.20 3.75 0.83
N ASP A 257 18.28 3.58 0.06
CA ASP A 257 18.26 2.97 -1.27
C ASP A 257 17.81 1.50 -1.21
N ASP A 258 18.13 0.78 -0.13
CA ASP A 258 17.72 -0.62 0.12
C ASP A 258 16.20 -0.79 0.25
N LYS A 259 15.49 0.29 0.64
CA LYS A 259 14.03 0.31 0.82
C LYS A 259 13.30 0.47 -0.51
N ILE A 260 13.97 0.96 -1.54
CA ILE A 260 13.34 1.40 -2.78
C ILE A 260 13.00 0.19 -3.64
N ARG A 261 11.76 0.18 -4.12
CA ARG A 261 11.25 -0.69 -5.18
C ARG A 261 10.59 0.17 -6.22
N VAL A 262 10.87 -0.10 -7.48
CA VAL A 262 10.30 0.66 -8.59
C VAL A 262 9.19 -0.16 -9.20
N VAL A 263 8.07 0.47 -9.54
CA VAL A 263 6.95 -0.20 -10.22
C VAL A 263 6.65 0.57 -11.50
N LEU A 264 6.79 -0.11 -12.64
CA LEU A 264 6.33 0.40 -13.93
C LEU A 264 4.89 -0.09 -14.14
N ASN A 265 3.94 0.71 -13.67
CA ASN A 265 2.51 0.40 -13.66
C ASN A 265 1.85 0.73 -15.01
N LYS A 266 0.71 0.11 -15.33
CA LYS A 266 -0.01 0.26 -16.61
C LYS A 266 0.82 -0.14 -17.83
N ALA A 267 1.70 -1.12 -17.66
CA ALA A 267 2.53 -1.67 -18.73
C ALA A 267 1.72 -2.30 -19.87
N ASP A 268 0.46 -2.68 -19.60
CA ASP A 268 -0.48 -3.25 -20.57
C ASP A 268 -1.06 -2.23 -21.56
N GLN A 269 -0.76 -0.95 -21.38
CA GLN A 269 -1.23 0.10 -22.28
C GLN A 269 -0.30 0.34 -23.47
N VAL A 270 0.94 -0.15 -23.42
CA VAL A 270 1.96 0.02 -24.46
C VAL A 270 2.32 -1.32 -25.09
N ASP A 271 2.74 -1.31 -26.35
CA ASP A 271 3.26 -2.52 -26.99
C ASP A 271 4.62 -2.94 -26.41
N THR A 272 5.02 -4.19 -26.68
CA THR A 272 6.26 -4.77 -26.15
C THR A 272 7.51 -3.99 -26.54
N GLN A 273 7.59 -3.46 -27.77
CA GLN A 273 8.77 -2.73 -28.22
C GLN A 273 8.86 -1.37 -27.51
N GLN A 274 7.74 -0.68 -27.37
CA GLN A 274 7.65 0.56 -26.61
C GLN A 274 7.97 0.32 -25.14
N LEU A 275 7.45 -0.75 -24.54
CA LEU A 275 7.73 -1.12 -23.16
C LEU A 275 9.23 -1.29 -22.90
N MET A 276 9.94 -1.99 -23.79
CA MET A 276 11.40 -2.17 -23.67
C MET A 276 12.17 -0.85 -23.78
N ARG A 277 11.71 0.08 -24.64
CA ARG A 277 12.31 1.43 -24.76
C ARG A 277 12.08 2.26 -23.50
N VAL A 278 10.86 2.24 -22.97
CA VAL A 278 10.48 2.93 -21.73
C VAL A 278 11.28 2.38 -20.55
N TYR A 279 11.36 1.06 -20.42
CA TYR A 279 12.14 0.40 -19.38
C TYR A 279 13.63 0.80 -19.43
N GLY A 280 14.24 0.75 -20.62
CA GLY A 280 15.62 1.20 -20.81
C GLY A 280 15.83 2.67 -20.44
N ALA A 281 14.92 3.56 -20.84
CA ALA A 281 14.96 4.98 -20.50
C ALA A 281 14.79 5.24 -18.98
N LEU A 282 13.90 4.48 -18.32
CA LEU A 282 13.70 4.53 -16.88
C LEU A 282 14.98 4.12 -16.14
N MET A 283 15.55 2.96 -16.48
CA MET A 283 16.77 2.46 -15.83
C MET A 283 17.96 3.40 -16.02
N TRP A 284 18.12 3.94 -17.22
CA TRP A 284 19.14 4.96 -17.51
C TRP A 284 18.96 6.21 -16.64
N SER A 285 17.72 6.66 -16.46
CA SER A 285 17.42 7.86 -15.66
C SER A 285 17.62 7.60 -14.17
N LEU A 286 17.15 6.45 -13.66
CA LEU A 286 17.32 6.04 -12.27
C LEU A 286 18.80 5.86 -11.91
N GLY A 287 19.59 5.23 -12.78
CA GLY A 287 21.03 5.06 -12.56
C GLY A 287 21.78 6.38 -12.39
N LYS A 288 21.36 7.44 -13.10
CA LYS A 288 21.93 8.79 -12.94
C LYS A 288 21.54 9.47 -11.63
N VAL A 289 20.32 9.21 -11.13
CA VAL A 289 19.75 9.96 -10.00
C VAL A 289 20.06 9.29 -8.66
N LEU A 290 19.89 7.97 -8.58
CA LEU A 290 20.17 7.20 -7.35
C LEU A 290 21.66 7.16 -7.03
N ASN A 291 22.53 7.17 -8.06
CA ASN A 291 23.98 7.21 -7.89
C ASN A 291 24.50 6.11 -6.94
N THR A 292 23.93 4.91 -7.06
CA THR A 292 24.36 3.69 -6.39
C THR A 292 24.86 2.69 -7.46
N PRO A 293 25.90 1.89 -7.19
CA PRO A 293 26.31 0.81 -8.09
C PRO A 293 25.28 -0.32 -8.18
N GLU A 294 24.34 -0.39 -7.22
CA GLU A 294 23.32 -1.44 -7.16
C GLU A 294 22.13 -1.12 -8.08
N VAL A 295 21.68 -2.13 -8.83
CA VAL A 295 20.53 -1.99 -9.72
C VAL A 295 19.25 -2.18 -8.92
N VAL A 296 18.36 -1.18 -8.94
CA VAL A 296 17.06 -1.27 -8.25
C VAL A 296 16.13 -2.24 -8.97
N ARG A 297 15.42 -3.07 -8.20
CA ARG A 297 14.38 -3.96 -8.72
C ARG A 297 13.19 -3.14 -9.22
N VAL A 298 12.85 -3.34 -10.49
CA VAL A 298 11.66 -2.78 -11.14
C VAL A 298 10.63 -3.88 -11.35
N TYR A 299 9.42 -3.70 -10.87
CA TYR A 299 8.27 -4.58 -11.13
C TYR A 299 7.46 -4.03 -12.29
N ILE A 300 7.21 -4.85 -13.33
CA ILE A 300 6.52 -4.41 -14.55
C ILE A 300 5.15 -5.04 -14.63
N GLY A 301 4.08 -4.25 -14.74
CA GLY A 301 2.74 -4.79 -14.88
C GLY A 301 1.63 -3.74 -14.85
N SER A 302 0.40 -4.20 -14.69
CA SER A 302 -0.79 -3.35 -14.50
C SER A 302 -1.45 -3.69 -13.18
N PHE A 303 -1.22 -2.86 -12.16
CA PHE A 303 -1.64 -3.12 -10.77
C PHE A 303 -3.01 -2.49 -10.54
N ASN A 304 -4.04 -3.11 -11.10
CA ASN A 304 -5.45 -2.74 -10.92
C ASN A 304 -6.35 -3.96 -11.07
N ASP A 305 -7.64 -3.80 -10.77
CA ASP A 305 -8.63 -4.89 -10.80
C ASP A 305 -9.15 -5.24 -12.20
N LYS A 306 -8.63 -4.60 -13.26
CA LYS A 306 -9.07 -4.83 -14.64
C LYS A 306 -8.27 -5.97 -15.27
N PRO A 307 -8.89 -6.74 -16.18
CA PRO A 307 -8.16 -7.74 -16.96
C PRO A 307 -7.02 -7.09 -17.73
N VAL A 308 -5.88 -7.78 -17.80
CA VAL A 308 -4.74 -7.37 -18.64
C VAL A 308 -5.20 -7.28 -20.09
N ASN A 309 -4.83 -6.20 -20.77
CA ASN A 309 -5.11 -6.06 -22.20
C ASN A 309 -4.25 -7.01 -23.05
N GLU A 310 -4.70 -8.26 -23.19
CA GLU A 310 -3.97 -9.32 -23.90
C GLU A 310 -3.65 -8.96 -25.36
N ALA A 311 -4.48 -8.11 -26.00
CA ALA A 311 -4.27 -7.67 -27.37
C ALA A 311 -3.06 -6.72 -27.51
N ALA A 312 -2.77 -5.92 -26.49
CA ALA A 312 -1.62 -5.00 -26.48
C ALA A 312 -0.33 -5.66 -25.97
N THR A 313 -0.45 -6.58 -25.01
CA THR A 313 0.70 -7.21 -24.34
C THR A 313 1.30 -8.39 -25.11
N GLY A 314 0.53 -8.98 -26.01
CA GLY A 314 0.90 -10.24 -26.67
C GLY A 314 1.01 -11.42 -25.69
N PRO A 315 1.39 -12.61 -26.18
CA PRO A 315 1.37 -13.86 -25.40
C PRO A 315 2.41 -13.88 -24.25
N ILE A 316 3.52 -13.15 -24.39
CA ILE A 316 4.60 -13.13 -23.39
C ILE A 316 4.33 -12.09 -22.28
N GLY A 317 3.63 -11.00 -22.60
CA GLY A 317 3.43 -9.90 -21.65
C GLY A 317 2.53 -10.26 -20.47
N LYS A 318 1.51 -11.10 -20.67
CA LYS A 318 0.62 -11.55 -19.59
C LYS A 318 1.36 -12.34 -18.52
N GLU A 319 2.09 -13.38 -18.94
CA GLU A 319 2.86 -14.23 -18.01
C GLU A 319 3.93 -13.42 -17.27
N LEU A 320 4.59 -12.49 -17.97
CA LEU A 320 5.55 -11.58 -17.34
C LEU A 320 4.87 -10.73 -16.26
N PHE A 321 3.74 -10.10 -16.56
CA PHE A 321 3.07 -9.20 -15.60
C PHE A 321 2.52 -9.94 -14.39
N GLU A 322 1.98 -11.14 -14.58
CA GLU A 322 1.51 -12.00 -13.48
C GLU A 322 2.68 -12.40 -12.57
N LYS A 323 3.80 -12.84 -13.14
CA LYS A 323 5.02 -13.16 -12.37
C LYS A 323 5.58 -11.96 -11.61
N GLU A 324 5.64 -10.80 -12.25
CA GLU A 324 6.13 -9.56 -11.61
C GLU A 324 5.19 -9.07 -10.49
N GLN A 325 3.88 -9.28 -10.64
CA GLN A 325 2.90 -9.03 -9.58
C GLN A 325 3.07 -9.98 -8.40
N GLU A 326 3.27 -11.28 -8.67
CA GLU A 326 3.54 -12.29 -7.64
C GLU A 326 4.82 -11.97 -6.88
N ASP A 327 5.90 -11.61 -7.58
CA ASP A 327 7.17 -11.19 -6.97
C ASP A 327 6.98 -9.96 -6.07
N LEU A 328 6.24 -8.93 -6.52
CA LEU A 328 5.96 -7.75 -5.69
C LEU A 328 5.15 -8.14 -4.45
N LEU A 329 4.10 -8.95 -4.62
CA LEU A 329 3.28 -9.41 -3.51
C LEU A 329 4.08 -10.24 -2.51
N SER A 330 5.02 -11.06 -2.97
CA SER A 330 5.94 -11.79 -2.10
C SER A 330 6.82 -10.84 -1.29
N ASP A 331 7.41 -9.83 -1.94
CA ASP A 331 8.27 -8.85 -1.26
C ASP A 331 7.47 -8.03 -0.23
N LEU A 332 6.22 -7.67 -0.53
CA LEU A 332 5.31 -7.00 0.41
C LEU A 332 4.90 -7.88 1.59
N LYS A 333 4.60 -9.17 1.36
CA LYS A 333 4.24 -10.13 2.42
C LYS A 333 5.39 -10.43 3.38
N ASP A 334 6.63 -10.25 2.94
CA ASP A 334 7.81 -10.45 3.76
C ASP A 334 8.15 -9.24 4.65
N ILE A 335 7.52 -8.07 4.43
CA ILE A 335 7.78 -6.86 5.23
C ILE A 335 7.62 -7.14 6.74
N PRO A 336 6.49 -7.71 7.24
CA PRO A 336 6.32 -7.91 8.68
C PRO A 336 7.34 -8.90 9.27
N LYS A 337 7.75 -9.90 8.49
CA LYS A 337 8.78 -10.88 8.90
C LYS A 337 10.13 -10.22 9.10
N LYS A 338 10.49 -9.30 8.19
CA LYS A 338 11.79 -8.58 8.19
C LYS A 338 11.79 -7.33 9.09
N ALA A 339 10.62 -6.88 9.55
CA ALA A 339 10.47 -5.64 10.30
C ALA A 339 11.32 -5.61 11.59
N CYS A 340 11.40 -6.74 12.31
CA CYS A 340 12.18 -6.80 13.56
C CYS A 340 13.68 -6.56 13.30
N ASP A 341 14.29 -7.35 12.42
CA ASP A 341 15.70 -7.21 12.02
C ASP A 341 16.01 -5.81 11.50
N ARG A 342 15.08 -5.26 10.70
CA ARG A 342 15.21 -3.92 10.15
C ARG A 342 15.20 -2.85 11.23
N ARG A 343 14.29 -2.93 12.21
CA ARG A 343 14.25 -1.99 13.34
C ARG A 343 15.51 -2.06 14.19
N ILE A 344 16.06 -3.25 14.40
CA ILE A 344 17.34 -3.42 15.09
C ILE A 344 18.47 -2.77 14.30
N ASN A 345 18.54 -3.01 12.99
CA ASN A 345 19.55 -2.40 12.12
C ASN A 345 19.48 -0.87 12.10
N GLU A 346 18.29 -0.28 12.00
CA GLU A 346 18.09 1.16 12.05
C GLU A 346 18.46 1.74 13.44
N PHE A 347 18.15 1.01 14.52
CA PHE A 347 18.57 1.38 15.86
C PHE A 347 20.10 1.39 16.00
N VAL A 348 20.78 0.37 15.48
CA VAL A 348 22.26 0.29 15.43
C VAL A 348 22.86 1.45 14.64
N LYS A 349 22.33 1.74 13.44
CA LYS A 349 22.77 2.90 12.62
C LYS A 349 22.62 4.21 13.40
N ARG A 350 21.48 4.41 14.05
CA ARG A 350 21.20 5.62 14.84
C ARG A 350 22.11 5.74 16.06
N ALA A 351 22.36 4.65 16.78
CA ALA A 351 23.26 4.64 17.93
C ALA A 351 24.69 5.03 17.52
N ARG A 352 25.20 4.50 16.39
CA ARG A 352 26.49 4.91 15.82
C ARG A 352 26.52 6.38 15.43
N ALA A 353 25.51 6.86 14.70
CA ALA A 353 25.40 8.27 14.33
C ALA A 353 25.38 9.19 15.57
N ALA A 354 24.65 8.82 16.63
CA ALA A 354 24.62 9.57 17.88
C ALA A 354 25.99 9.59 18.58
N LYS A 355 26.71 8.46 18.59
CA LYS A 355 28.06 8.35 19.14
C LYS A 355 29.04 9.26 18.40
N ILE A 356 29.02 9.24 17.07
CA ILE A 356 29.86 10.09 16.21
C ILE A 356 29.53 11.56 16.42
N HIS A 357 28.25 11.91 16.46
CA HIS A 357 27.81 13.27 16.76
C HIS A 357 28.36 13.75 18.11
N ALA A 358 28.29 12.91 19.15
CA ALA A 358 28.85 13.25 20.46
C ALA A 358 30.37 13.51 20.41
N TYR A 359 31.13 12.72 19.65
CA TYR A 359 32.57 12.96 19.46
C TYR A 359 32.85 14.25 18.70
N ILE A 360 32.11 14.53 17.62
CA ILE A 360 32.24 15.79 16.85
C ILE A 360 32.01 16.99 17.76
N ILE A 361 30.88 17.02 18.49
CA ILE A 361 30.53 18.14 19.37
C ILE A 361 31.57 18.31 20.49
N ALA A 362 32.03 17.21 21.09
CA ALA A 362 33.06 17.26 22.11
C ALA A 362 34.42 17.74 21.58
N HIS A 363 34.80 17.34 20.37
CA HIS A 363 36.02 17.79 19.70
C HIS A 363 35.97 19.29 19.41
N LEU A 364 34.87 19.78 18.83
CA LEU A 364 34.66 21.20 18.60
C LEU A 364 34.72 21.99 19.90
N LYS A 365 34.13 21.47 20.98
CA LYS A 365 34.22 22.08 22.32
C LYS A 365 35.66 22.12 22.85
N LYS A 366 36.45 21.07 22.61
CA LYS A 366 37.85 20.96 23.05
C LYS A 366 38.76 21.95 22.32
N GLU A 367 38.50 22.23 21.04
CA GLU A 367 39.28 23.17 20.23
C GLU A 367 38.95 24.65 20.51
N MET A 368 37.89 24.95 21.26
CA MET A 368 37.52 26.33 21.60
C MET A 368 38.48 26.95 22.64
N PRO A 369 38.91 28.21 22.45
CA PRO A 369 39.79 28.89 23.39
C PRO A 369 39.05 29.30 24.66
N ALA A 370 39.72 29.25 25.82
CA ALA A 370 39.08 29.52 27.11
C ALA A 370 38.61 30.97 27.30
N MET A 371 39.34 31.96 26.75
CA MET A 371 39.11 33.39 27.05
C MET A 371 38.90 34.28 25.82
N ILE A 372 39.89 34.38 24.91
CA ILE A 372 39.89 35.36 23.81
C ILE A 372 39.86 34.66 22.46
N GLY A 373 39.23 35.30 21.45
CA GLY A 373 39.24 34.82 20.06
C GLY A 373 38.18 33.77 19.73
N LYS A 374 37.23 33.52 20.62
CA LYS A 374 36.18 32.50 20.51
C LYS A 374 35.43 32.55 19.18
N ALA A 375 34.93 33.71 18.76
CA ALA A 375 34.21 33.87 17.50
C ALA A 375 35.09 33.53 16.28
N LYS A 376 36.35 34.00 16.28
CA LYS A 376 37.31 33.71 15.20
C LYS A 376 37.66 32.23 15.14
N THR A 377 37.83 31.58 16.30
CA THR A 377 38.11 30.13 16.34
C THR A 377 36.90 29.32 15.92
N GLN A 378 35.69 29.66 16.36
CA GLN A 378 34.46 29.00 15.92
C GLN A 378 34.32 29.07 14.40
N GLN A 379 34.48 30.27 13.81
CA GLN A 379 34.43 30.41 12.35
C GLN A 379 35.48 29.56 11.66
N ARG A 380 36.73 29.56 12.15
CA ARG A 380 37.81 28.71 11.62
C ARG A 380 37.48 27.21 11.69
N LEU A 381 36.84 26.76 12.76
CA LEU A 381 36.43 25.36 12.92
C LEU A 381 35.30 24.98 11.97
N ILE A 382 34.34 25.89 11.74
CA ILE A 382 33.25 25.70 10.76
C ILE A 382 33.83 25.67 9.33
N ASP A 383 34.71 26.60 9.00
CA ASP A 383 35.33 26.68 7.67
C ASP A 383 36.15 25.42 7.35
N ASN A 384 36.83 24.85 8.35
CA ASN A 384 37.65 23.64 8.25
C ASN A 384 36.94 22.35 8.74
N LEU A 385 35.60 22.30 8.73
CA LEU A 385 34.86 21.20 9.37
C LEU A 385 35.23 19.82 8.82
N GLU A 386 35.50 19.69 7.52
CA GLU A 386 35.94 18.44 6.90
C GLU A 386 37.27 17.94 7.51
N GLY A 387 38.21 18.85 7.72
CA GLY A 387 39.48 18.55 8.40
C GLY A 387 39.28 18.17 9.86
N GLU A 388 38.32 18.80 10.56
CA GLU A 388 37.97 18.44 11.93
C GLU A 388 37.31 17.05 12.01
N PHE A 389 36.43 16.70 11.06
CA PHE A 389 35.87 15.33 10.97
C PHE A 389 36.98 14.30 10.76
N GLY A 390 37.95 14.59 9.88
CA GLY A 390 39.10 13.71 9.66
C GLY A 390 39.97 13.51 10.92
N LYS A 391 40.06 14.50 11.82
CA LYS A 391 40.74 14.31 13.12
C LYS A 391 39.94 13.38 14.03
N VAL A 392 38.64 13.65 14.21
CA VAL A 392 37.74 12.81 15.02
C VAL A 392 37.75 11.36 14.53
N GLN A 393 37.76 11.17 13.20
CA GLN A 393 37.84 9.87 12.57
C GLN A 393 39.11 9.09 12.98
N ARG A 394 40.28 9.74 12.92
CA ARG A 394 41.56 9.11 13.30
C ARG A 394 41.66 8.85 14.80
N ASP A 395 41.29 9.83 15.62
CA ASP A 395 41.43 9.76 17.07
C ASP A 395 40.56 8.65 17.69
N HIS A 396 39.40 8.38 17.08
CA HIS A 396 38.42 7.40 17.57
C HIS A 396 38.25 6.17 16.67
N HIS A 397 39.06 6.01 15.63
CA HIS A 397 39.02 4.87 14.68
C HIS A 397 37.63 4.65 14.07
N LEU A 398 36.98 5.73 13.64
CA LEU A 398 35.61 5.70 13.13
C LEU A 398 35.57 5.50 11.61
N PRO A 399 34.57 4.78 11.06
CA PRO A 399 34.40 4.68 9.61
C PRO A 399 34.02 6.03 9.00
N PRO A 400 34.57 6.40 7.83
CA PRO A 400 34.23 7.67 7.18
C PRO A 400 32.77 7.72 6.71
N GLY A 401 32.19 6.58 6.34
CA GLY A 401 30.81 6.48 5.86
C GLY A 401 29.75 6.74 6.93
N ASP A 402 30.10 6.72 8.22
CA ASP A 402 29.16 6.96 9.31
C ASP A 402 29.11 8.47 9.70
N PHE A 403 29.92 9.34 9.08
CA PHE A 403 29.91 10.78 9.33
C PHE A 403 28.81 11.51 8.55
N PRO A 404 28.24 12.59 9.11
CA PRO A 404 27.21 13.38 8.44
C PRO A 404 27.78 14.18 7.26
N ASN A 405 26.89 14.65 6.37
CA ASN A 405 27.27 15.55 5.29
C ASN A 405 27.85 16.87 5.85
N VAL A 406 29.07 17.19 5.43
CA VAL A 406 29.84 18.34 5.96
C VAL A 406 29.11 19.66 5.75
N GLU A 407 28.64 19.94 4.53
CA GLU A 407 28.02 21.23 4.20
C GLU A 407 26.72 21.45 4.97
N HIS A 408 25.86 20.43 5.02
CA HIS A 408 24.64 20.49 5.81
C HIS A 408 24.93 20.68 7.31
N PHE A 409 25.97 20.01 7.83
CA PHE A 409 26.35 20.15 9.24
C PHE A 409 26.92 21.55 9.54
N LYS A 410 27.67 22.17 8.61
CA LYS A 410 28.15 23.56 8.73
C LYS A 410 27.00 24.56 8.84
N GLU A 411 25.99 24.42 8.00
CA GLU A 411 24.79 25.29 8.02
C GLU A 411 24.11 25.23 9.39
N ILE A 412 23.89 24.04 9.93
CA ILE A 412 23.27 23.85 11.25
C ILE A 412 24.17 24.43 12.34
N LEU A 413 25.45 24.09 12.36
CA LEU A 413 26.41 24.53 13.38
C LEU A 413 26.54 26.05 13.46
N SER A 414 26.35 26.77 12.35
CA SER A 414 26.43 28.23 12.31
C SER A 414 25.40 28.91 13.22
N GLY A 415 24.30 28.24 13.56
CA GLY A 415 23.29 28.70 14.51
C GLY A 415 23.63 28.46 15.99
N TYR A 416 24.75 27.79 16.31
CA TYR A 416 25.11 27.40 17.67
C TYR A 416 26.36 28.13 18.19
N ASN A 417 26.48 28.22 19.52
CA ASN A 417 27.68 28.71 20.19
C ASN A 417 28.46 27.53 20.76
N PHE A 418 29.67 27.29 20.23
CA PHE A 418 30.46 26.10 20.57
C PHE A 418 30.96 26.14 22.02
N ASP A 419 31.04 27.31 22.65
CA ASP A 419 31.36 27.41 24.08
C ASP A 419 30.27 26.82 24.97
N LYS A 420 29.04 26.70 24.49
CA LYS A 420 27.94 26.10 25.24
C LYS A 420 27.84 24.59 25.07
N PHE A 421 28.63 24.01 24.17
CA PHE A 421 28.64 22.56 23.99
C PHE A 421 29.14 21.84 25.25
N GLU A 422 28.54 20.69 25.51
CA GLU A 422 28.95 19.81 26.59
C GLU A 422 30.25 19.09 26.25
N LYS A 423 31.03 18.77 27.29
CA LYS A 423 32.18 17.87 27.16
C LYS A 423 31.68 16.44 26.99
N LEU A 424 32.49 15.61 26.33
CA LEU A 424 32.22 14.18 26.23
C LEU A 424 32.08 13.56 27.63
N LYS A 425 31.06 12.72 27.81
CA LYS A 425 30.85 11.92 29.02
C LYS A 425 31.23 10.47 28.72
N PRO A 426 32.43 9.98 29.10
CA PRO A 426 32.90 8.65 28.72
C PRO A 426 31.94 7.53 29.13
N LYS A 427 31.28 7.65 30.29
CA LYS A 427 30.28 6.69 30.76
C LYS A 427 29.09 6.52 29.80
N MET A 428 28.65 7.59 29.14
CA MET A 428 27.54 7.52 28.19
C MET A 428 27.97 6.86 26.88
N ILE A 429 29.22 7.09 26.45
CA ILE A 429 29.79 6.41 25.28
C ILE A 429 29.94 4.92 25.56
N GLN A 430 30.49 4.56 26.74
CA GLN A 430 30.61 3.17 27.15
C GLN A 430 29.25 2.46 27.18
N ALA A 431 28.20 3.11 27.68
CA ALA A 431 26.86 2.53 27.68
C ALA A 431 26.34 2.22 26.25
N VAL A 432 26.66 3.07 25.26
CA VAL A 432 26.32 2.81 23.85
C VAL A 432 27.17 1.66 23.29
N ASP A 433 28.46 1.61 23.62
CA ASP A 433 29.36 0.54 23.18
C ASP A 433 28.96 -0.82 23.79
N ASP A 434 28.59 -0.86 25.07
CA ASP A 434 28.12 -2.06 25.76
C ASP A 434 26.80 -2.55 25.14
N MET A 435 25.87 -1.62 24.87
CA MET A 435 24.61 -1.93 24.20
C MET A 435 24.82 -2.50 22.79
N LEU A 436 25.74 -1.94 22.01
CA LEU A 436 26.09 -2.43 20.66
C LEU A 436 26.83 -3.77 20.70
N GLY A 437 27.73 -3.96 21.68
CA GLY A 437 28.60 -5.12 21.77
C GLY A 437 27.99 -6.34 22.46
N TYR A 438 27.02 -6.14 23.37
CA TYR A 438 26.47 -7.20 24.22
C TYR A 438 24.94 -7.24 24.17
N ASP A 439 24.26 -6.13 24.44
CA ASP A 439 22.79 -6.15 24.62
C ASP A 439 22.05 -6.47 23.32
N ILE A 440 22.45 -5.86 22.19
CA ILE A 440 21.83 -6.12 20.88
C ILE A 440 22.08 -7.56 20.42
N PRO A 441 23.31 -8.10 20.44
CA PRO A 441 23.55 -9.51 20.16
C PRO A 441 22.74 -10.47 21.06
N GLU A 442 22.57 -10.15 22.35
CA GLU A 442 21.76 -10.97 23.25
C GLU A 442 20.27 -10.90 22.90
N LEU A 443 19.76 -9.70 22.60
CA LEU A 443 18.39 -9.50 22.15
C LEU A 443 18.12 -10.28 20.85
N LEU A 444 19.05 -10.31 19.91
CA LEU A 444 18.92 -11.08 18.66
C LEU A 444 18.73 -12.58 18.89
N LYS A 445 19.29 -13.15 19.95
CA LYS A 445 19.08 -14.58 20.30
C LYS A 445 17.65 -14.87 20.75
N THR A 446 16.90 -13.86 21.19
CA THR A 446 15.51 -14.04 21.66
C THR A 446 14.51 -14.08 20.51
N PHE A 447 14.89 -13.59 19.32
CA PHE A 447 14.05 -13.65 18.13
C PHE A 447 14.25 -14.97 17.40
N ARG A 448 13.15 -15.56 16.91
CA ARG A 448 13.23 -16.66 15.95
C ARG A 448 13.81 -16.16 14.64
N ASN A 449 14.55 -17.03 13.95
CA ASN A 449 15.02 -16.76 12.59
C ASN A 449 13.80 -16.40 11.71
N PRO A 450 13.74 -15.21 11.10
CA PRO A 450 12.62 -14.81 10.25
C PRO A 450 12.59 -15.57 8.91
N TYR A 451 13.63 -16.35 8.62
CA TYR A 451 13.75 -17.21 7.45
C TYR A 451 13.41 -18.69 7.72
N ASP A 452 12.99 -19.04 8.95
CA ASP A 452 12.50 -20.39 9.32
C ASP A 452 10.99 -20.56 9.09
#